data_AF-A0A3P7N0X9-F1
#
_entry.id   AF-A0A3P7N0X9-F1
#
_cell.length_a   1.000
_cell.length_b   1.000
_cell.length_c   1.000
_cell.angle_alpha   90.00
_cell.angle_beta   90.00
_cell.angle_gamma   90.00
#
_symmetry.space_group_name_H-M   'P 1'
#
loop_
_entity.id
_entity.type
_entity.pdbx_description
1 polymer ?
#
loop_
_entity_poly.entity_id
_entity_poly.type
_entity_poly.pdbx_seq_one_letter_code
_entity_poly.pdbx_strand_id
1 'polypeptide(L)'
;MQKILKEYPGKEVKKGLESLRRRVEKNLSEESNLFLVVWRSIQGEITRQCTYYEDLIKRCYADSGLALDFTISDLQNYFSEIAGAPKRHALGDVLRS
;
A
#
# COMPACT_ATOMS: atom_id res chain seq x y z
N MET A 1 -5.42 -17.81 13.21
CA MET A 1 -4.74 -17.50 11.94
C MET A 1 -5.70 -17.24 10.77
N GLN A 2 -6.62 -18.17 10.42
CA GLN A 2 -7.54 -17.99 9.27
C GLN A 2 -8.41 -16.72 9.32
N LYS A 3 -8.85 -16.28 10.52
CA LYS A 3 -9.60 -15.02 10.66
C LYS A 3 -8.78 -13.79 10.27
N ILE A 4 -7.50 -13.75 10.66
CA ILE A 4 -6.59 -12.62 10.39
C ILE A 4 -6.32 -12.49 8.88
N LEU A 5 -6.15 -13.61 8.16
CA LEU A 5 -6.00 -13.58 6.70
C LEU A 5 -7.26 -13.10 5.97
N LYS A 6 -8.45 -13.35 6.55
CA LYS A 6 -9.73 -12.81 6.06
C LYS A 6 -9.97 -11.35 6.45
N GLU A 7 -9.34 -10.85 7.50
CA GLU A 7 -9.48 -9.47 7.98
C GLU A 7 -8.62 -8.47 7.20
N TYR A 8 -7.60 -8.95 6.46
CA TYR A 8 -6.74 -8.11 5.62
C TYR A 8 -6.75 -8.53 4.14
N PRO A 9 -7.91 -8.49 3.46
CA PRO A 9 -7.97 -8.68 2.02
C PRO A 9 -7.22 -7.54 1.32
N GLY A 10 -6.80 -7.74 0.06
CA GLY A 10 -6.03 -6.73 -0.70
C GLY A 10 -6.67 -5.33 -0.71
N LYS A 11 -8.01 -5.27 -0.59
CA LYS A 11 -8.77 -4.02 -0.45
C LYS A 11 -8.47 -3.24 0.84
N GLU A 12 -8.32 -3.92 1.99
CA GLU A 12 -7.98 -3.27 3.25
C GLU A 12 -6.52 -2.83 3.27
N VAL A 13 -5.62 -3.61 2.65
CA VAL A 13 -4.23 -3.22 2.42
C VAL A 13 -4.17 -1.95 1.57
N LYS A 14 -4.94 -1.88 0.47
CA LYS A 14 -5.02 -0.68 -0.38
C LYS A 14 -5.50 0.55 0.39
N LYS A 15 -6.56 0.44 1.21
CA LYS A 15 -7.02 1.55 2.08
C LYS A 15 -5.97 1.99 3.10
N GLY A 16 -5.24 1.03 3.67
CA GLY A 16 -4.11 1.31 4.56
C GLY A 16 -3.02 2.12 3.87
N LEU A 17 -2.66 1.74 2.64
CA LEU A 17 -1.69 2.47 1.81
C LEU A 17 -2.17 3.88 1.43
N GLU A 18 -3.46 4.06 1.09
CA GLU A 18 -4.03 5.39 0.84
C GLU A 18 -3.94 6.30 2.07
N SER A 19 -4.21 5.73 3.26
CA SER A 19 -4.11 6.46 4.52
C SER A 19 -2.66 6.81 4.86
N LEU A 20 -1.74 5.89 4.58
CA LEU A 20 -0.30 6.10 4.74
C LEU A 20 0.20 7.21 3.82
N ARG A 21 -0.20 7.22 2.55
CA ARG A 21 0.10 8.30 1.60
C ARG A 21 -0.30 9.66 2.18
N ARG A 22 -1.55 9.81 2.64
CA ARG A 22 -2.04 11.08 3.21
C ARG A 22 -1.24 11.52 4.43
N ARG A 23 -0.82 10.59 5.28
CA ARG A 23 0.02 10.89 6.45
C ARG A 23 1.39 11.37 6.02
N VAL A 24 2.01 10.70 5.06
CA VAL A 24 3.32 11.06 4.51
C VAL A 24 3.24 12.45 3.85
N GLU A 25 2.22 12.71 3.03
CA GLU A 25 1.99 14.03 2.40
C GLU A 25 1.76 15.16 3.42
N LYS A 26 1.09 14.88 4.56
CA LYS A 26 0.88 15.88 5.62
C LYS A 26 2.13 16.17 6.44
N ASN A 27 3.07 15.23 6.53
CA ASN A 27 4.27 15.34 7.38
C ASN A 27 5.52 15.76 6.58
N LEU A 28 5.51 15.65 5.26
CA LEU A 28 6.58 16.13 4.38
C LEU A 28 6.22 17.55 3.88
N SER A 29 7.17 18.49 3.95
CA SER A 29 6.99 19.84 3.39
C SER A 29 6.88 19.80 1.85
N GLU A 30 6.61 20.95 1.21
CA GLU A 30 6.29 21.09 -0.22
C GLU A 30 7.37 20.61 -1.21
N GLU A 31 8.49 20.06 -0.73
CA GLU A 31 9.51 19.42 -1.57
C GLU A 31 8.97 18.13 -2.21
N SER A 32 8.45 18.29 -3.42
CA SER A 32 7.94 17.23 -4.31
C SER A 32 8.91 16.03 -4.48
N ASN A 33 10.21 16.26 -4.38
CA ASN A 33 11.23 15.21 -4.50
C ASN A 33 11.33 14.34 -3.24
N LEU A 34 11.05 14.87 -2.05
CA LEU A 34 11.17 14.14 -0.79
C LEU A 34 10.06 13.08 -0.66
N PHE A 35 8.85 13.39 -1.13
CA PHE A 35 7.73 12.45 -1.14
C PHE A 35 8.05 11.18 -1.95
N LEU A 36 8.57 11.33 -3.17
CA LEU A 36 8.86 10.19 -4.05
C LEU A 36 9.93 9.26 -3.45
N VAL A 37 10.95 9.83 -2.82
CA VAL A 37 12.01 9.05 -2.15
C VAL A 37 11.45 8.30 -0.96
N VAL A 38 10.69 8.98 -0.08
CA VAL A 38 10.06 8.36 1.09
C VAL A 38 9.06 7.28 0.65
N TRP A 39 8.27 7.54 -0.38
CA TRP A 39 7.28 6.61 -0.91
C TRP A 39 7.92 5.34 -1.47
N ARG A 40 9.04 5.45 -2.20
CA ARG A 40 9.82 4.28 -2.66
C ARG A 40 10.41 3.49 -1.50
N SER A 41 10.93 4.16 -0.47
CA SER A 41 11.44 3.49 0.74
C SER A 41 10.34 2.72 1.47
N ILE A 42 9.15 3.32 1.61
CA ILE A 42 7.97 2.67 2.18
C ILE A 42 7.55 1.45 1.35
N GLN A 43 7.52 1.58 0.02
CA GLN A 43 7.21 0.47 -0.88
C GLN A 43 8.16 -0.71 -0.68
N GLY A 44 9.47 -0.44 -0.57
CA GLY A 44 10.48 -1.47 -0.33
C GLY A 44 10.25 -2.22 0.98
N GLU A 45 10.00 -1.49 2.07
CA GLU A 45 9.79 -2.09 3.39
C GLU A 45 8.49 -2.92 3.45
N ILE A 46 7.39 -2.40 2.89
CA ILE A 46 6.12 -3.16 2.85
C ILE A 46 6.25 -4.40 1.98
N THR A 47 6.97 -4.33 0.85
CA THR A 47 7.24 -5.50 0.00
C THR A 47 8.03 -6.57 0.75
N ARG A 48 9.06 -6.16 1.51
CA ARG A 48 9.87 -7.07 2.33
C ARG A 48 9.03 -7.74 3.42
N GLN A 49 8.18 -6.99 4.11
CA GLN A 49 7.29 -7.52 5.13
C GLN A 49 6.27 -8.51 4.54
N CYS A 50 5.63 -8.18 3.42
CA CYS A 50 4.69 -9.09 2.76
C CYS A 50 5.37 -10.40 2.33
N THR A 51 6.59 -10.32 1.77
CA THR A 51 7.35 -11.50 1.37
C THR A 51 7.72 -12.37 2.59
N TYR A 52 8.13 -11.74 3.70
CA TYR A 52 8.43 -12.44 4.95
C TYR A 52 7.20 -13.16 5.51
N TYR A 53 6.04 -12.49 5.56
CA TYR A 53 4.81 -13.12 6.03
C TYR A 53 4.35 -14.26 5.12
N GLU A 54 4.48 -14.11 3.80
CA GLU A 54 4.14 -15.16 2.85
C GLU A 54 5.04 -16.41 3.03
N ASP A 55 6.35 -16.21 3.22
CA ASP A 55 7.29 -17.29 3.54
C ASP A 55 6.98 -17.95 4.89
N LEU A 56 6.66 -17.16 5.92
CA LEU A 56 6.25 -17.69 7.23
C LEU A 56 4.96 -18.52 7.13
N ILE A 57 3.97 -18.06 6.36
CA ILE A 57 2.72 -18.78 6.12
C ILE A 57 3.02 -20.10 5.40
N LYS A 58 3.85 -20.08 4.35
CA LYS A 58 4.25 -21.28 3.61
C LYS A 58 4.97 -22.29 4.51
N ARG A 59 5.88 -21.84 5.37
CA ARG A 59 6.64 -22.74 6.27
C ARG A 59 5.80 -23.31 7.40
N CYS A 60 4.96 -22.49 8.03
CA CYS A 60 4.19 -22.91 9.19
C CYS A 60 2.85 -23.56 8.83
N TYR A 61 2.37 -23.37 7.60
CA TYR A 61 1.02 -23.77 7.17
C TYR A 61 0.97 -24.32 5.74
N ALA A 62 2.02 -25.01 5.28
CA ALA A 62 2.18 -25.52 3.92
C ALA A 62 0.94 -26.29 3.36
N ASP A 63 0.29 -27.12 4.17
CA ASP A 63 -0.86 -27.97 3.77
C ASP A 63 -2.23 -27.36 4.09
N SER A 64 -2.28 -26.13 4.59
CA SER A 64 -3.53 -25.50 5.03
C SER A 64 -4.30 -24.79 3.92
N GLY A 65 -3.69 -24.65 2.73
CA GLY A 65 -4.21 -23.83 1.63
C GLY A 65 -4.23 -22.33 1.95
N LEU A 66 -3.54 -21.89 3.00
CA LEU A 66 -3.50 -20.47 3.39
C LEU A 66 -2.45 -19.72 2.59
N ALA A 67 -2.89 -18.64 1.95
CA ALA A 67 -2.05 -17.68 1.25
C ALA A 67 -2.58 -16.26 1.52
N LEU A 68 -1.77 -15.26 1.20
CA LEU A 68 -2.24 -13.88 1.12
C LEU A 68 -3.24 -13.77 -0.05
N ASP A 69 -4.26 -12.93 0.13
CA ASP A 69 -5.31 -12.67 -0.86
C ASP A 69 -4.85 -11.73 -2.00
N PHE A 70 -3.55 -11.46 -2.06
CA PHE A 70 -2.91 -10.59 -3.04
C PHE A 70 -1.46 -11.01 -3.23
N THR A 71 -0.91 -10.75 -4.40
CA THR A 71 0.49 -11.03 -4.74
C THR A 71 1.36 -9.79 -4.54
N ILE A 72 2.69 -9.98 -4.56
CA ILE A 72 3.64 -8.86 -4.62
C ILE A 72 3.39 -7.97 -5.85
N SER A 73 2.93 -8.53 -6.96
CA SER A 73 2.58 -7.74 -8.15
C SER A 73 1.35 -6.86 -7.92
N ASP A 74 0.34 -7.37 -7.23
CA ASP A 74 -0.84 -6.57 -6.84
C ASP A 74 -0.45 -5.42 -5.92
N LEU A 75 0.46 -5.68 -4.97
CA LEU A 75 1.00 -4.65 -4.10
C LEU A 75 1.73 -3.55 -4.89
N GLN A 76 2.58 -3.92 -5.85
CA GLN A 76 3.26 -2.96 -6.74
C GLN A 76 2.27 -2.14 -7.58
N ASN A 77 1.18 -2.76 -8.04
CA ASN A 77 0.09 -2.07 -8.72
C ASN A 77 -0.60 -1.07 -7.79
N TYR A 78 -0.91 -1.44 -6.54
CA TYR A 78 -1.51 -0.51 -5.57
C TYR A 78 -0.63 0.71 -5.33
N PHE A 79 0.68 0.53 -5.16
CA PHE A 79 1.62 1.64 -5.00
C PHE A 79 1.67 2.56 -6.22
N SER A 80 1.63 1.98 -7.43
CA SER A 80 1.65 2.72 -8.69
C SER A 80 0.37 3.53 -8.90
N GLU A 81 -0.80 2.93 -8.65
CA GLU A 81 -2.09 3.61 -8.68
C GLU A 81 -2.16 4.74 -7.65
N ILE A 82 -1.68 4.49 -6.43
CA ILE A 82 -1.71 5.47 -5.34
C ILE A 82 -0.72 6.62 -5.61
N ALA A 83 0.43 6.37 -6.25
CA ALA A 83 1.37 7.42 -6.64
C ALA A 83 0.87 8.24 -7.84
N GLY A 84 0.21 7.59 -8.81
CA GLY A 84 -0.34 8.23 -10.01
C GLY A 84 -1.68 8.92 -9.81
N ALA A 85 -2.40 8.65 -8.71
CA ALA A 85 -3.71 9.24 -8.46
C ALA A 85 -3.59 10.77 -8.27
N PRO A 86 -4.26 11.57 -9.14
CA PRO A 86 -4.18 13.03 -9.11
C PRO A 86 -4.67 13.55 -7.76
N LYS A 87 -4.02 14.62 -7.26
CA LYS A 87 -4.41 15.29 -6.02
C LYS A 87 -5.90 15.61 -6.08
N ARG A 88 -6.72 14.96 -5.24
CA ARG A 88 -8.15 15.28 -5.10
C ARG A 88 -8.40 16.74 -4.66
N HIS A 89 -7.35 17.49 -4.34
CA HIS A 89 -7.41 18.91 -4.05
C HIS A 89 -7.45 19.83 -5.28
N ALA A 90 -7.41 19.31 -6.51
CA ALA A 90 -7.42 20.13 -7.74
C ALA A 90 -8.78 20.19 -8.47
N LEU A 91 -9.82 19.49 -7.98
CA LEU A 91 -11.15 19.49 -8.62
C LEU A 91 -12.12 20.52 -8.01
N GLY A 92 -11.72 21.24 -6.96
CA GLY A 92 -12.54 22.27 -6.29
C GLY A 92 -12.46 23.66 -6.93
N ASP A 93 -11.39 23.98 -7.65
CA ASP A 93 -11.11 25.35 -8.12
C ASP A 93 -11.47 25.61 -9.59
N VAL A 94 -11.85 24.58 -10.36
CA VAL A 94 -12.16 24.73 -11.81
C VAL A 94 -13.64 25.03 -12.10
N LEU A 95 -14.51 25.05 -11.08
CA LEU A 95 -15.95 25.33 -11.22
C LEU A 95 -16.37 26.74 -10.76
N ARG A 96 -15.41 27.64 -10.56
CA ARG A 96 -15.67 29.05 -10.23
C ARG A 96 -14.73 29.96 -11.02
N SER A 97 -14.92 30.05 -12.33
CA SER A 97 -14.43 31.15 -13.18
C SER A 97 -15.39 31.38 -14.32
#